data_AF-A0A7W0VPI1-F1
#
_entry.id   AF-A0A7W0VPI1-F1
#
_cell.length_a   1.000
_cell.length_b   1.000
_cell.length_c   1.000
_cell.angle_alpha   90.00
_cell.angle_beta   90.00
_cell.angle_gamma   90.00
#
_symmetry.space_group_name_H-M   'P 1'
#
loop_
_entity.id
_entity.type
_entity.pdbx_description
1 polymer ?
#
loop_
_entity_poly.entity_id
_entity_poly.type
_entity_poly.pdbx_seq_one_letter_code
_entity_poly.pdbx_strand_id
1 'polypeptide(L)' 'MDGELPAFQTLQEVLFYGLPRKWDVVEVVVQDEYTHDVIVATPAGFLVFDTT' A
#
# COMPACT_ATOMS: atom_id res chain seq x y z
N MET A 1 13.86 3.94 -14.56
CA MET A 1 12.75 3.03 -14.86
C MET A 1 11.56 3.65 -14.18
N ASP A 2 10.68 4.28 -14.95
CA ASP A 2 9.39 4.75 -14.43
C ASP A 2 8.59 3.49 -14.14
N GLY A 3 8.87 2.90 -12.99
CA GLY A 3 8.38 1.60 -12.58
C GLY A 3 7.01 1.80 -11.99
N GLU A 4 5.99 1.65 -12.84
CA GLU A 4 4.61 1.56 -12.39
C GLU A 4 4.52 0.46 -11.32
N LEU A 5 3.98 0.83 -10.16
CA LEU A 5 3.79 -0.13 -9.07
C LEU A 5 2.74 -1.15 -9.52
N PRO A 6 2.85 -2.42 -9.10
CA PRO A 6 1.78 -3.38 -9.32
C PRO A 6 0.48 -2.84 -8.70
N ALA A 7 -0.63 -2.98 -9.43
CA ALA A 7 -1.95 -2.73 -8.86
C ALA A 7 -2.27 -3.84 -7.85
N PHE A 8 -2.59 -3.45 -6.61
CA PHE A 8 -3.03 -4.34 -5.55
C PHE A 8 -4.51 -4.10 -5.30
N GLN A 9 -5.28 -5.17 -5.09
CA GLN A 9 -6.71 -5.08 -4.82
C GLN A 9 -7.01 -5.18 -3.33
N THR A 10 -6.14 -5.78 -2.52
CA THR A 10 -6.40 -5.99 -1.10
C THR A 10 -5.28 -5.47 -0.21
N LEU A 11 -5.61 -5.12 1.04
CA LEU A 11 -4.62 -4.80 2.07
C LEU A 11 -3.57 -5.92 2.24
N GLN A 12 -4.01 -7.18 2.14
CA GLN A 12 -3.11 -8.33 2.30
C GLN A 12 -2.03 -8.38 1.21
N GLU A 13 -2.37 -8.03 -0.03
CA GLU A 13 -1.40 -7.96 -1.13
C GLU A 13 -0.37 -6.84 -0.91
N VAL A 14 -0.83 -5.66 -0.46
CA VAL A 14 0.07 -4.54 -0.11
C VAL A 14 1.04 -4.96 1.01
N LEU A 15 0.53 -5.62 2.05
CA LEU A 15 1.35 -6.11 3.16
C LEU A 15 2.40 -7.13 2.71
N PHE A 16 2.00 -8.12 1.90
CA PHE A 16 2.95 -9.12 1.40
C PHE A 16 4.00 -8.53 0.45
N TYR A 17 3.65 -7.48 -0.29
CA TYR A 17 4.61 -6.76 -1.11
C TYR A 17 5.59 -5.91 -0.28
N GLY A 18 5.10 -5.26 0.79
CA GLY A 18 5.89 -4.38 1.66
C GLY A 18 6.79 -5.11 2.66
N LEU A 19 6.35 -6.25 3.22
CA LEU A 19 7.07 -6.98 4.28
C LEU A 19 8.52 -7.35 3.91
N PRO A 20 8.81 -7.98 2.74
CA PRO A 20 10.19 -8.29 2.34
C PRO A 20 11.04 -7.03 2.11
N ARG A 21 10.41 -5.90 1.82
CA ARG A 21 11.06 -4.60 1.57
C ARG A 21 11.22 -3.76 2.83
N LYS A 22 10.72 -4.25 3.98
CA LYS A 22 10.69 -3.54 5.26
C LYS A 22 10.02 -2.16 5.13
N TRP A 23 8.94 -2.10 4.36
CA TRP A 23 8.10 -0.92 4.29
C TRP A 23 7.09 -0.97 5.43
N ASP A 24 6.90 0.16 6.09
CA ASP A 24 6.00 0.26 7.24
C ASP A 24 4.64 0.77 6.76
N VAL A 25 3.56 0.07 7.11
CA VAL A 25 2.22 0.65 6.99
C VAL A 25 2.08 1.71 8.06
N VAL A 26 1.90 2.95 7.63
CA VAL A 26 1.80 4.10 8.55
C VAL A 26 0.35 4.43 8.85
N GLU A 27 -0.54 4.23 7.88
CA GLU A 27 -1.96 4.55 8.01
C GLU A 27 -2.79 3.70 7.05
N VAL A 28 -4.01 3.37 7.48
CA VAL A 28 -5.06 2.77 6.64
C VAL A 28 -6.27 3.68 6.76
N VAL A 29 -6.62 4.35 5.66
CA VAL A 29 -7.77 5.25 5.61
C VAL A 29 -8.95 4.45 5.06
N VAL A 30 -9.91 4.12 5.92
CA VAL A 30 -11.16 3.46 5.53
C VAL A 30 -12.06 4.48 4.83
N GLN A 31 -12.42 4.23 3.57
CA GLN A 31 -13.33 5.09 2.80
C GLN A 31 -14.77 4.59 2.91
N ASP A 32 -15.00 3.27 2.78
CA ASP A 32 -16.26 2.60 3.09
C ASP A 32 -16.05 1.16 3.62
N GLU A 33 -17.09 0.32 3.60
CA GLU A 33 -17.02 -1.06 4.11
C GLU A 33 -16.03 -1.95 3.35
N TYR A 34 -15.68 -1.59 2.10
CA TYR A 34 -14.84 -2.37 1.21
C TYR A 34 -13.61 -1.57 0.74
N THR A 35 -13.71 -0.26 0.57
CA THR A 35 -12.62 0.56 0.03
C THR A 35 -11.72 1.18 1.10
N HIS A 36 -10.41 1.07 0.88
CA HIS A 36 -9.38 1.56 1.80
C HIS A 36 -8.15 2.07 1.06
N ASP A 37 -7.59 3.19 1.52
CA ASP A 37 -6.27 3.65 1.09
C ASP A 37 -5.22 3.17 2.09
N VAL A 38 -4.20 2.45 1.61
CA VAL A 38 -3.10 1.97 2.46
C VAL A 38 -1.88 2.83 2.20
N ILE A 39 -1.45 3.56 3.23
CA ILE A 39 -0.27 4.41 3.17
C ILE A 39 0.92 3.64 3.74
N VAL A 40 1.97 3.51 2.93
CA VAL A 40 3.23 2.90 3.37
C VAL A 40 4.38 3.90 3.30
N ALA A 41 5.26 3.83 4.29
CA ALA A 41 6.54 4.52 4.28
C ALA A 41 7.61 3.65 3.61
N THR A 42 8.33 4.26 2.68
CA THR A 42 9.48 3.67 2.00
C THR A 42 10.70 4.59 2.14
N PRO A 43 11.93 4.11 1.88
CA PRO A 43 13.11 4.97 1.84
C PRO A 43 13.03 6.11 0.82
N ALA A 44 12.16 6.01 -0.20
CA ALA A 44 11.97 7.01 -1.23
C ALA A 44 10.82 8.00 -0.95
N GLY A 45 10.08 7.80 0.14
CA GLY A 45 8.88 8.59 0.47
C GLY A 45 7.67 7.70 0.74
N PHE A 46 6.48 8.28 0.64
CA PHE A 46 5.22 7.58 0.90
C PHE A 46 4.61 7.07 -0.40
N LEU A 47 4.02 5.87 -0.33
CA LEU A 47 3.18 5.31 -1.38
C LEU A 47 1.77 5.14 -0.83
N VAL A 48 0.77 5.40 -1.67
CA VAL A 48 -0.64 5.20 -1.37
C VAL A 48 -1.16 4.13 -2.31
N PHE A 49 -1.80 3.11 -1.76
CA PHE A 49 -2.43 2.03 -2.52
C PHE A 49 -3.93 2.05 -2.31
N ASP A 50 -4.68 2.20 -3.39
CA ASP A 50 -6.13 2.03 -3.39
C ASP A 50 -6.45 0.54 -3.32
N THR A 51 -7.25 0.12 -2.33
CA THR A 51 -7.66 -1.28 -2.13
C THR A 51 -9.19 -1.38 -1.97
N THR A 52 -9.73 -2.56 -2.24
CA THR A 52 -11.16 -2.92 -2.19
C THR A 52 -11.44 -4.08 -1.23
#